data_AF-A0AAE4ZWF8-F1
#
_entry.id   AF-A0AAE4ZWF8-F1
#
_cell.length_a   1.000
_cell.length_b   1.000
_cell.length_c   1.000
_cell.angle_alpha   90.00
_cell.angle_beta   90.00
_cell.angle_gamma   90.00
#
_symmetry.space_group_name_H-M   'P 1'
#
loop_
_entity.id
_entity.type
_entity.pdbx_description
1 polymer ?
#
loop_
_entity_poly.entity_id
_entity_poly.type
_entity_poly.pdbx_seq_one_letter_code
_entity_poly.pdbx_strand_id
1 'polypeptide(L)'
;MVEDRIIKECTKTFGVEDRYFTVKYVFCEEDVGRHKRFVIRAVLKEAGHAGSETESSASVELIYLHPEIGRRIFDTIAGAKDPVFPVHLEDIIRDQIAATSLMEVRQS
;
A
#
# COMPACT_ATOMS: atom_id res chain seq x y z
N MET A 1 -5.01 -15.12 18.11
CA MET A 1 -4.69 -15.22 16.67
C MET A 1 -5.13 -13.91 16.06
N VAL A 2 -4.20 -13.15 15.47
CA VAL A 2 -4.59 -11.98 14.68
C VAL A 2 -5.09 -12.55 13.35
N GLU A 3 -6.38 -12.43 13.08
CA GLU A 3 -6.93 -12.80 11.78
C GLU A 3 -6.71 -11.61 10.83
N ASP A 4 -5.65 -11.70 10.02
CA ASP A 4 -5.45 -10.82 8.87
C ASP A 4 -6.51 -11.14 7.80
N ARG A 5 -7.49 -10.27 7.63
CA ARG A 5 -8.45 -10.37 6.53
C ARG A 5 -7.97 -9.54 5.35
N ILE A 6 -7.50 -10.21 4.30
CA ILE A 6 -7.18 -9.56 3.04
C ILE A 6 -8.47 -8.98 2.44
N ILE A 7 -8.52 -7.66 2.31
CA ILE A 7 -9.65 -6.93 1.69
C ILE A 7 -9.43 -6.83 0.18
N LYS A 8 -8.22 -6.49 -0.26
CA LYS A 8 -7.90 -6.27 -1.68
C LYS A 8 -6.42 -6.55 -1.92
N GLU A 9 -6.09 -7.16 -3.05
CA GLU A 9 -4.71 -7.26 -3.52
C GLU A 9 -4.62 -6.84 -4.99
N CYS A 10 -3.48 -6.28 -5.36
CA CYS A 10 -3.20 -5.86 -6.72
C CYS A 10 -1.74 -6.17 -7.01
N THR A 11 -1.48 -6.85 -8.12
CA THR A 11 -0.12 -7.10 -8.57
C THR A 11 0.07 -6.42 -9.91
N LYS A 12 1.11 -5.60 -10.02
CA LYS A 12 1.53 -4.92 -11.24
C LYS A 12 2.91 -5.40 -11.63
N THR A 13 3.05 -5.81 -12.87
CA THR A 13 4.34 -6.14 -13.46
C THR A 13 4.68 -5.11 -14.53
N PHE A 14 5.92 -4.64 -14.54
CA PHE A 14 6.42 -3.74 -15.57
C PHE A 14 7.85 -4.10 -15.91
N GLY A 15 8.16 -4.07 -17.21
CA GLY A 15 9.49 -4.32 -17.74
C GLY A 15 10.20 -3.00 -18.02
N VAL A 16 11.42 -2.83 -17.52
CA VAL A 16 12.30 -1.70 -17.86
C VAL A 16 13.64 -2.28 -18.30
N GLU A 17 14.02 -2.03 -19.55
CA GLU A 17 15.36 -2.35 -20.10
C GLU A 17 15.87 -3.76 -19.71
N ASP A 18 15.10 -4.80 -20.06
CA ASP A 18 15.38 -6.23 -19.80
C ASP A 18 15.21 -6.71 -18.34
N ARG A 19 14.83 -5.81 -17.42
CA ARG A 19 14.48 -6.16 -16.03
C ARG A 19 12.97 -6.21 -15.86
N TYR A 20 12.49 -7.20 -15.12
CA TYR A 20 11.07 -7.31 -14.77
C TYR A 20 10.88 -6.92 -13.31
N PHE A 21 10.08 -5.90 -13.08
CA PHE A 21 9.67 -5.48 -11.75
C PHE A 21 8.25 -5.94 -11.50
N THR A 22 8.02 -6.59 -10.37
CA THR A 22 6.71 -7.00 -9.90
C THR A 22 6.42 -6.28 -8.60
N VAL A 23 5.44 -5.39 -8.59
CA VAL A 23 4.95 -4.77 -7.36
C VAL A 23 3.64 -5.41 -6.96
N LYS A 24 3.62 -6.02 -5.78
CA LYS A 24 2.43 -6.57 -5.14
C LYS A 24 1.97 -5.65 -4.02
N TYR A 25 0.77 -5.10 -4.15
CA TYR A 25 0.08 -4.35 -3.12
C TYR A 25 -0.98 -5.23 -2.47
N VAL A 26 -1.02 -5.26 -1.15
CA VAL A 26 -2.00 -6.02 -0.37
C VAL A 26 -2.59 -5.10 0.68
N PHE A 27 -3.91 -5.00 0.70
CA PHE A 27 -4.67 -4.30 1.71
C PHE A 27 -5.34 -5.32 2.64
N CYS A 28 -4.89 -5.34 3.89
CA CYS A 28 -5.41 -6.21 4.94
C CYS A 28 -6.12 -5.40 6.01
N GLU A 29 -7.13 -6.00 6.62
CA GLU A 29 -7.69 -5.60 7.91
C GLU A 29 -7.13 -6.55 8.97
N GLU A 30 -6.39 -6.00 9.93
CA GLU A 30 -5.91 -6.70 11.12
C GLU A 30 -6.86 -6.41 12.27
N ASP A 31 -7.41 -7.46 12.88
CA ASP A 31 -8.20 -7.32 14.10
C ASP A 31 -7.26 -7.23 15.32
N VAL A 32 -7.07 -6.00 15.83
CA VAL A 32 -6.23 -5.73 17.00
C VAL A 32 -7.14 -5.54 18.21
N GLY A 33 -7.78 -6.64 18.63
CA GLY A 33 -8.58 -6.70 19.84
C GLY A 33 -9.96 -6.05 19.71
N ARG A 34 -10.11 -4.77 20.10
CA ARG A 34 -11.38 -4.01 19.97
C ARG A 34 -11.40 -3.03 18.79
N HIS A 35 -10.28 -2.91 18.09
CA HIS A 35 -10.13 -1.99 16.98
C HIS A 35 -9.68 -2.74 15.73
N LYS A 36 -10.33 -2.41 14.62
CA LYS A 36 -9.89 -2.80 13.28
C LYS A 36 -8.75 -1.90 12.88
N ARG A 37 -7.61 -2.50 12.54
CA ARG A 37 -6.46 -1.82 11.96
C ARG A 37 -6.43 -2.16 10.48
N PHE A 38 -6.06 -1.19 9.64
CA PHE A 38 -5.91 -1.43 8.22
C PHE A 38 -4.43 -1.33 7.87
N VAL A 39 -3.93 -2.20 7.00
CA VAL A 39 -2.52 -2.25 6.64
C VAL A 39 -2.40 -2.39 5.13
N ILE A 40 -1.61 -1.51 4.50
CA ILE A 40 -1.25 -1.64 3.09
C ILE A 40 0.20 -2.10 3.02
N ARG A 41 0.41 -3.30 2.50
CA ARG A 41 1.73 -3.88 2.26
C ARG A 41 2.07 -3.75 0.78
N ALA A 42 3.25 -3.23 0.47
CA ALA A 42 3.76 -3.13 -0.89
C ALA A 42 5.08 -3.90 -0.98
N VAL A 43 5.14 -4.88 -1.88
CA VAL A 43 6.34 -5.69 -2.10
C VAL A 43 6.78 -5.49 -3.54
N LEU A 44 7.93 -4.89 -3.74
CA LEU A 44 8.61 -4.81 -5.02
C LEU A 44 9.57 -6.00 -5.13
N LYS A 45 9.43 -6.79 -6.18
CA LYS A 45 10.38 -7.83 -6.57
C LYS A 45 11.01 -7.43 -7.89
N GLU A 46 12.32 -7.31 -7.93
CA GLU A 46 13.10 -7.22 -9.16
C GLU A 46 13.53 -8.63 -9.58
N ALA A 47 13.05 -9.09 -10.73
CA ALA A 47 13.57 -10.27 -11.41
C ALA A 47 14.65 -9.82 -12.40
N GLY A 48 15.91 -9.94 -11.99
CA GLY A 48 17.08 -9.68 -12.83
C GLY A 48 17.50 -10.90 -13.65
N HIS A 49 18.16 -10.66 -14.79
CA HIS A 49 18.60 -11.69 -15.75
C HIS A 49 19.71 -12.64 -15.25
N ALA A 50 20.23 -12.45 -14.02
CA ALA A 50 21.44 -13.13 -13.53
C ALA A 50 21.29 -13.76 -12.13
N GLY A 51 20.08 -14.20 -11.76
CA GLY A 51 19.85 -14.93 -10.50
C GLY A 51 19.99 -14.10 -9.22
N SER A 52 20.10 -12.77 -9.34
CA SER A 52 20.05 -11.85 -8.22
C SER A 52 18.63 -11.29 -8.14
N GLU A 53 17.81 -11.90 -7.29
CA GLU A 53 16.46 -11.45 -6.99
C GLU A 53 16.55 -10.37 -5.90
N THR A 54 16.39 -9.10 -6.28
CA THR A 54 16.34 -8.01 -5.30
C THR A 54 14.89 -7.83 -4.85
N GLU A 55 14.56 -8.27 -3.64
CA GLU A 55 13.26 -8.00 -3.03
C GLU A 55 13.36 -6.75 -2.16
N SER A 56 12.53 -5.75 -2.46
CA SER A 56 12.30 -4.58 -1.61
C SER A 56 10.86 -4.60 -1.13
N SER A 57 10.65 -4.93 0.13
CA SER A 57 9.35 -4.86 0.77
C SER A 57 9.25 -3.58 1.61
N ALA A 58 8.14 -2.86 1.49
CA ALA A 58 7.73 -1.89 2.50
C ALA A 58 6.28 -2.13 2.88
N SER A 59 6.03 -2.17 4.17
CA SER A 59 4.70 -2.25 4.74
C SER A 59 4.39 -0.93 5.42
N VAL A 60 3.25 -0.34 5.07
CA VAL A 60 2.77 0.87 5.71
C VAL A 60 1.49 0.55 6.45
N GLU A 61 1.51 0.81 7.75
CA GLU A 61 0.39 0.52 8.63
C GLU A 61 -0.53 1.76 8.70
N LEU A 62 -1.80 1.59 8.31
CA LEU A 62 -2.82 2.63 8.44
C LEU A 62 -3.48 2.48 9.81
N ILE A 63 -2.84 3.05 10.83
CA ILE A 63 -3.38 3.04 12.18
C ILE A 63 -4.54 4.05 12.23
N TYR A 64 -5.77 3.57 12.47
CA TYR A 64 -6.97 4.38 12.69
C TYR A 64 -7.55 5.16 11.49
N LEU A 65 -7.52 4.61 10.28
CA LEU A 65 -8.27 5.19 9.17
C LEU A 65 -9.56 4.41 8.89
N HIS A 66 -10.63 5.15 8.55
CA HIS A 66 -11.85 4.54 8.04
C HIS A 66 -11.51 3.58 6.88
N PRO A 67 -12.20 2.43 6.77
CA PRO A 67 -12.00 1.47 5.68
C PRO A 67 -12.20 2.09 4.29
N GLU A 68 -12.91 3.22 4.20
CA GLU A 68 -13.09 3.99 2.98
C GLU A 68 -11.84 4.75 2.57
N ILE A 69 -11.11 5.34 3.53
CA ILE A 69 -9.84 6.05 3.27
C ILE A 69 -8.78 5.03 2.86
N GLY A 70 -8.65 3.93 3.59
CA GLY A 70 -7.72 2.85 3.23
C GLY A 70 -7.99 2.30 1.82
N ARG A 71 -9.27 2.10 1.46
CA ARG A 71 -9.67 1.72 0.10
C ARG A 71 -9.31 2.78 -0.94
N ARG A 72 -9.54 4.06 -0.66
CA ARG A 72 -9.25 5.16 -1.60
C ARG A 72 -7.76 5.34 -1.85
N ILE A 73 -6.96 5.26 -0.79
CA ILE A 73 -5.49 5.24 -0.86
C ILE A 73 -5.04 4.04 -1.69
N PHE A 74 -5.56 2.84 -1.39
CA PHE A 74 -5.24 1.64 -2.17
C PHE A 74 -5.62 1.80 -3.65
N ASP A 75 -6.79 2.35 -3.95
CA ASP A 75 -7.24 2.58 -5.33
C ASP A 75 -6.38 3.62 -6.05
N THR A 76 -5.87 4.62 -5.32
CA THR A 76 -4.93 5.61 -5.86
C THR A 76 -3.59 4.96 -6.20
N ILE A 77 -3.05 4.13 -5.31
CA ILE A 77 -1.80 3.38 -5.51
C ILE A 77 -1.95 2.35 -6.65
N ALA A 78 -3.02 1.56 -6.61
CA ALA A 78 -3.32 0.54 -7.61
C ALA A 78 -3.72 1.16 -8.96
N GLY A 79 -4.30 2.35 -8.97
CA GLY A 79 -4.73 3.10 -10.15
C GLY A 79 -3.65 4.00 -10.76
N ALA A 80 -2.56 4.26 -10.04
CA ALA A 80 -1.46 5.08 -10.54
C ALA A 80 -0.89 4.50 -11.84
N LYS A 81 -0.70 5.36 -12.85
CA LYS A 81 -0.05 4.98 -14.12
C LYS A 81 1.39 4.54 -13.89
N ASP A 82 2.07 5.27 -13.03
CA ASP A 82 3.42 4.94 -12.60
C ASP A 82 3.39 3.98 -11.40
N PRO A 83 4.28 2.98 -11.37
CA PRO A 83 4.38 2.07 -10.25
C PRO A 83 4.81 2.83 -9.00
N VAL A 84 3.93 2.86 -8.00
CA VAL A 84 4.25 3.47 -6.71
C VAL A 84 5.22 2.56 -5.98
N PHE A 85 6.47 2.99 -5.86
CA PHE A 85 7.47 2.22 -5.15
C PHE A 85 7.15 2.17 -3.65
N PRO A 86 7.54 1.09 -2.95
CA PRO A 86 7.27 0.91 -1.52
C PRO A 86 7.79 2.09 -0.67
N VAL A 87 8.89 2.72 -1.10
CA VAL A 87 9.49 3.91 -0.46
C VAL A 87 8.60 5.15 -0.53
N HIS A 88 7.81 5.32 -1.59
CA HIS A 88 6.89 6.45 -1.74
C HIS A 88 5.51 6.16 -1.17
N LEU A 89 5.23 4.89 -0.84
CA LEU A 89 3.96 4.46 -0.31
C LEU A 89 3.66 5.17 1.02
N GLU A 90 4.67 5.26 1.90
CA GLU A 90 4.52 5.92 3.20
C GLU A 90 4.25 7.42 3.05
N ASP A 91 4.99 8.11 2.18
CA ASP A 91 4.79 9.54 1.90
C ASP A 91 3.41 9.82 1.33
N ILE A 92 2.97 9.06 0.31
CA ILE A 92 1.65 9.23 -0.31
C ILE A 92 0.53 8.97 0.71
N ILE A 93 0.70 7.94 1.54
CA ILE A 93 -0.25 7.61 2.59
C ILE A 93 -0.32 8.74 3.62
N ARG A 94 0.83 9.21 4.12
CA ARG A 94 0.90 10.31 5.09
C ARG A 94 0.31 11.60 4.53
N ASP A 95 0.58 11.90 3.26
CA ASP A 95 -0.01 13.06 2.57
C ASP A 95 -1.53 12.95 2.46
N GLN A 96 -2.06 11.78 2.07
CA GLN A 96 -3.51 11.53 2.01
C GLN A 96 -4.18 11.58 3.39
N ILE A 97 -3.51 11.07 4.42
CA ILE A 97 -3.98 11.20 5.81
C ILE A 97 -4.00 12.66 6.23
N ALA A 98 -2.91 13.39 5.99
CA ALA A 98 -2.80 14.81 6.33
C ALA A 98 -3.87 15.63 5.60
N ALA A 99 -4.09 15.38 4.31
CA ALA A 99 -5.13 16.01 3.51
C ALA A 99 -6.54 15.70 4.02
N THR A 100 -6.78 14.46 4.47
CA THR A 100 -8.10 14.04 4.98
C THR A 100 -8.36 14.55 6.40
N SER A 101 -7.39 14.46 7.32
CA SER A 101 -7.50 15.05 8.66
C SER A 101 -7.67 16.57 8.62
N LEU A 102 -7.10 17.25 7.61
CA LEU A 102 -7.31 18.68 7.42
C LEU A 102 -8.74 19.02 6.95
N MET A 103 -9.43 18.10 6.27
CA MET A 103 -10.81 18.31 5.81
C MET A 103 -11.85 18.17 6.92
N GLU A 104 -11.61 17.37 7.95
CA GLU A 104 -12.53 17.26 9.11
C GLU A 104 -12.60 18.54 9.96
N VAL A 105 -11.64 19.46 9.82
CA VAL A 105 -11.61 20.73 10.60
C VAL A 105 -12.47 21.85 9.97
N ARG A 106 -13.14 21.61 8.83
CA ARG A 106 -13.98 22.63 8.16
C ARG A 106 -15.48 22.37 8.21
N GLN A 107 -15.97 21.71 9.26
CA GLN A 107 -17.38 21.80 9.65
C GLN A 107 -17.47 22.20 11.13
N SER A 108 -17.38 23.50 11.38
CA SER A 108 -17.90 24.16 12.59
C SER A 108 -18.94 25.18 12.17
#